data_AF-A0A1A8MMZ9-F1
#
_entry.id   AF-A0A1A8MMZ9-F1
#
_cell.length_a   1.000
_cell.length_b   1.000
_cell.length_c   1.000
_cell.angle_alpha   90.00
_cell.angle_beta   90.00
_cell.angle_gamma   90.00
#
_symmetry.space_group_name_H-M   'P 1'
#
loop_
_entity.id
_entity.type
_entity.pdbx_description
1 polymer ?
#
loop_
_entity_poly.entity_id
_entity_poly.type
_entity_poly.pdbx_seq_one_letter_code
_entity_poly.pdbx_strand_id
1 'polypeptide(L)'
;LAKAIMSRLFHPSTVGPETWEGYIFSDLEIRIKESTDLYGAVLWPSAMVLCHFLEANRDRYNLADRNVIELGAGTGLVTIV
;
A
#
# COMPACT_ATOMS: atom_id res chain seq x y z
N LEU A 1 17.89 14.70 -17.93
CA LEU A 1 16.98 13.55 -17.77
C LEU A 1 16.54 13.37 -16.31
N ALA A 2 17.45 13.06 -15.37
CA ALA A 2 17.11 12.87 -13.94
C ALA A 2 16.30 14.04 -13.33
N LYS A 3 16.70 15.29 -13.60
CA LYS A 3 15.99 16.49 -13.13
C LYS A 3 14.52 16.57 -13.59
N ALA A 4 14.21 16.08 -14.80
CA ALA A 4 12.85 16.08 -15.34
C ALA A 4 11.99 14.90 -14.84
N ILE A 5 12.62 13.80 -14.42
CA ILE A 5 11.93 12.68 -13.77
C ILE A 5 11.56 13.08 -12.35
N MET A 6 12.51 13.67 -11.61
CA MET A 6 12.30 14.12 -10.23
C MET A 6 11.40 15.35 -10.10
N SER A 7 11.14 16.08 -11.21
CA SER A 7 10.18 17.19 -11.20
C SER A 7 8.73 16.74 -11.33
N ARG A 8 8.46 15.43 -11.51
CA ARG A 8 7.09 14.90 -11.49
C ARG A 8 6.58 14.93 -10.06
N LEU A 9 5.59 15.77 -9.81
CA LEU A 9 4.91 15.83 -8.52
C LEU A 9 3.84 14.74 -8.46
N PHE A 10 3.66 14.19 -7.27
CA PHE A 10 2.47 13.41 -6.96
C PHE A 10 1.23 14.31 -7.13
N HIS A 11 0.23 13.80 -7.85
CA HIS A 11 -1.06 14.45 -7.96
C HIS A 11 -2.06 13.57 -7.22
N PRO A 12 -2.79 14.11 -6.23
CA PRO A 12 -3.81 13.34 -5.54
C PRO A 12 -4.85 12.81 -6.53
N SER A 13 -5.17 11.52 -6.42
CA SER A 13 -6.12 10.84 -7.30
C SER A 13 -7.57 11.30 -7.09
N THR A 14 -7.85 11.97 -5.98
CA THR A 14 -9.18 12.26 -5.42
C THR A 14 -9.26 13.67 -4.85
N VAL A 15 -10.41 14.31 -5.03
CA VAL A 15 -10.80 15.55 -4.35
C VAL A 15 -12.15 15.28 -3.69
N GLY A 16 -12.13 14.75 -2.46
CA GLY A 16 -13.33 14.37 -1.71
C GLY A 16 -13.01 13.77 -0.33
N PRO A 17 -14.03 13.52 0.51
CA PRO A 17 -13.83 12.83 1.78
C PRO A 17 -13.41 11.37 1.55
N GLU A 18 -12.37 10.93 2.24
CA GLU A 18 -11.86 9.56 2.22
C GLU A 18 -12.06 8.96 3.61
N THR A 19 -12.65 7.76 3.68
CA THR A 19 -12.77 7.04 4.95
C THR A 19 -11.44 6.38 5.28
N TRP A 20 -11.12 6.34 6.58
CA TRP A 20 -9.96 5.60 7.07
C TRP A 20 -10.40 4.21 7.49
N GLU A 21 -9.87 3.19 6.83
CA GLU A 21 -10.05 1.80 7.21
C GLU A 21 -8.82 1.30 7.98
N GLY A 22 -9.05 0.51 9.02
CA GLY A 22 -8.01 0.01 9.93
C GLY A 22 -7.73 -1.48 9.71
N TYR A 23 -6.45 -1.84 9.65
CA TYR A 23 -5.95 -3.20 9.51
C TYR A 23 -4.90 -3.49 10.57
N ILE A 24 -4.75 -4.74 10.97
CA ILE A 24 -3.73 -5.15 11.94
C ILE A 24 -2.80 -6.16 11.25
N PHE A 25 -1.52 -5.83 11.22
CA PHE A 25 -0.43 -6.67 10.71
C PHE A 25 0.79 -6.50 11.60
N SER A 26 1.46 -7.60 11.94
CA SER A 26 2.61 -7.67 12.85
C SER A 26 2.36 -6.95 14.17
N ASP A 27 1.15 -7.12 14.73
CA ASP A 27 0.67 -6.43 15.94
C ASP A 27 0.64 -4.89 15.86
N LEU A 28 0.68 -4.34 14.64
CA LEU A 28 0.63 -2.90 14.36
C LEU A 28 -0.66 -2.54 13.63
N GLU A 29 -1.30 -1.45 14.05
CA GLU A 29 -2.45 -0.88 13.35
C GLU A 29 -1.97 -0.04 12.16
N ILE A 30 -2.43 -0.42 10.97
CA ILE A 30 -2.22 0.30 9.72
C ILE A 30 -3.56 0.91 9.32
N ARG A 31 -3.57 2.22 9.10
CA ARG A 31 -4.76 2.94 8.62
C ARG A 31 -4.55 3.36 7.18
N ILE A 32 -5.50 3.02 6.32
CA ILE A 32 -5.45 3.35 4.89
C ILE A 32 -6.67 4.20 4.55
N LYS A 33 -6.44 5.18 3.68
CA LYS A 33 -7.53 5.92 3.06
C LYS A 33 -7.99 5.20 1.82
N GLU A 34 -9.28 4.90 1.77
CA GLU A 34 -9.91 4.29 0.61
C GLU A 34 -10.89 5.26 -0.06
N SER A 35 -11.02 5.13 -1.37
CA SER A 35 -11.98 5.87 -2.17
C SER A 35 -13.13 4.93 -2.57
N THR A 36 -13.87 4.38 -1.61
CA THR A 36 -14.99 3.46 -1.89
C THR A 36 -16.16 4.17 -2.58
N ASP A 37 -16.34 5.45 -2.28
CA ASP A 37 -17.51 6.24 -2.70
C ASP A 37 -17.25 7.13 -3.92
N LEU A 38 -16.00 7.15 -4.42
CA LEU A 38 -15.52 8.00 -5.52
C LEU A 38 -14.49 7.27 -6.39
N TYR A 39 -14.02 7.90 -7.46
CA TYR A 39 -12.90 7.37 -8.25
C TYR A 39 -11.59 7.52 -7.48
N GLY A 40 -10.97 6.42 -7.06
CA GLY A 40 -9.66 6.45 -6.41
C GLY A 40 -9.13 5.05 -6.10
N ALA A 41 -8.07 4.99 -5.28
CA ALA A 41 -7.50 3.72 -4.87
C ALA A 41 -8.41 3.06 -3.83
N VAL A 42 -8.66 1.77 -4.03
CA VAL A 42 -9.38 0.91 -3.10
C VAL A 42 -8.50 -0.29 -2.76
N LEU A 43 -8.71 -0.85 -1.57
CA LEU A 43 -8.05 -2.05 -1.14
C LEU A 43 -8.62 -3.26 -1.88
N TRP A 44 -7.77 -3.94 -2.64
CA TRP A 44 -8.15 -5.17 -3.31
C TRP A 44 -8.02 -6.37 -2.36
N PRO A 45 -8.94 -7.35 -2.38
CA PRO A 45 -8.82 -8.56 -1.56
C PRO A 45 -7.49 -9.31 -1.73
N SER A 46 -6.90 -9.25 -2.92
CA SER A 46 -5.59 -9.83 -3.21
C SER A 46 -4.45 -9.19 -2.41
N ALA A 47 -4.51 -7.88 -2.11
CA ALA A 47 -3.54 -7.21 -1.26
C ALA A 47 -3.58 -7.76 0.17
N MET A 48 -4.77 -7.99 0.72
CA MET A 48 -4.95 -8.60 2.05
C MET A 48 -4.37 -10.01 2.11
N VAL A 49 -4.68 -10.84 1.10
CA VAL A 49 -4.15 -12.21 1.00
C VAL A 49 -2.63 -12.22 0.95
N LEU A 50 -2.03 -11.30 0.17
CA LEU A 50 -0.57 -11.20 0.08
C LEU A 50 0.06 -10.75 1.41
N CYS A 51 -0.54 -9.78 2.10
CA CYS A 51 -0.07 -9.34 3.41
C CYS A 51 -0.10 -10.49 4.43
N HIS A 52 -1.21 -11.25 4.48
CA HIS A 52 -1.31 -12.45 5.34
C HIS A 52 -0.26 -13.50 4.97
N PHE A 53 -0.01 -13.70 3.68
CA PHE A 53 1.02 -14.64 3.23
C PHE A 53 2.43 -14.22 3.66
N LEU A 54 2.79 -12.95 3.50
CA LEU A 54 4.10 -12.42 3.88
C LEU A 54 4.32 -12.50 5.40
N GLU A 55 3.30 -12.15 6.17
CA GLU A 55 3.33 -12.25 7.63
C GLU A 55 3.49 -13.70 8.11
N ALA A 56 2.66 -14.62 7.59
CA ALA A 56 2.69 -16.02 7.99
C ALA A 56 3.96 -16.77 7.57
N ASN A 57 4.72 -16.23 6.61
CA ASN A 57 5.93 -16.84 6.07
C ASN A 57 7.17 -15.93 6.22
N ARG A 58 7.19 -15.07 7.25
CA ARG A 58 8.24 -14.08 7.48
C ARG A 58 9.63 -14.72 7.69
N ASP A 59 9.67 -15.94 8.21
CA ASP A 59 10.90 -16.73 8.38
C ASP A 59 11.53 -17.12 7.04
N ARG A 60 10.70 -17.45 6.04
CA ARG A 60 11.14 -17.88 4.71
C ARG A 60 11.31 -16.72 3.72
N TYR A 61 10.45 -15.70 3.81
CA TYR A 61 10.42 -14.55 2.90
C TYR A 61 10.69 -13.24 3.65
N ASN A 62 11.73 -13.22 4.50
CA ASN A 62 12.10 -11.99 5.20
C ASN A 62 12.56 -10.91 4.23
N LEU A 63 11.83 -9.79 4.20
CA LEU A 63 12.10 -8.62 3.37
C LEU A 63 12.99 -7.58 4.07
N ALA A 64 13.36 -7.79 5.34
CA ALA A 64 14.32 -6.93 6.03
C ALA A 64 15.64 -6.85 5.26
N ASP A 65 16.16 -5.63 5.09
CA ASP A 65 17.39 -5.33 4.36
C ASP A 65 17.38 -5.75 2.87
N ARG A 66 16.19 -5.89 2.27
CA ARG A 66 16.02 -6.17 0.85
C ARG A 66 15.51 -4.94 0.11
N ASN A 67 15.97 -4.78 -1.13
CA ASN A 67 15.41 -3.80 -2.05
C ASN A 67 14.13 -4.40 -2.66
N VAL A 68 12.96 -3.92 -2.23
CA VAL A 68 11.64 -4.37 -2.68
C VAL A 68 10.97 -3.28 -3.50
N ILE A 69 10.27 -3.66 -4.56
CA ILE A 69 9.42 -2.77 -5.35
C ILE A 69 8.04 -3.41 -5.54
N GLU A 70 6.99 -2.69 -5.15
CA GLU A 70 5.61 -3.07 -5.44
C GLU A 70 5.15 -2.40 -6.74
N LEU A 71 4.65 -3.18 -7.69
CA LEU A 71 4.07 -2.68 -8.93
C LEU A 71 2.55 -2.72 -8.82
N GLY A 72 1.90 -1.59 -9.10
CA GLY A 72 0.44 -1.50 -8.98
C GLY A 72 -0.04 -1.48 -7.53
N ALA A 73 0.68 -0.75 -6.66
CA ALA A 73 0.47 -0.78 -5.21
C ALA A 73 -0.93 -0.36 -4.73
N GLY A 74 -1.73 0.30 -5.57
CA GLY A 74 -3.06 0.76 -5.20
C GLY A 74 -3.00 1.70 -3.99
N THR A 75 -3.57 1.28 -2.87
CA THR A 75 -3.52 2.01 -1.59
C THR A 75 -2.17 1.90 -0.87
N GLY A 76 -1.32 0.97 -1.28
CA GLY A 76 0.02 0.76 -0.73
C GLY A 76 0.08 -0.16 0.49
N LEU A 77 -1.00 -0.89 0.83
CA LEU A 77 -1.01 -1.77 2.01
C LEU A 77 0.18 -2.76 2.02
N VAL A 78 0.44 -3.43 0.90
CA VAL A 78 1.49 -4.45 0.81
C VAL A 78 2.88 -3.83 0.93
N THR A 79 3.09 -2.60 0.46
CA THR A 79 4.35 -1.87 0.69
C THR A 79 4.59 -1.57 2.18
N ILE A 80 3.52 -1.44 2.98
CA ILE A 80 3.64 -1.15 4.42
C ILE A 80 3.96 -2.41 5.23
N VAL A 81 3.38 -3.56 4.85
CA VAL A 81 3.50 -4.86 5.56
C VAL A 81 4.83 -5.56 5.26
#